data_AF-A0A966DRV5-F1
#
_entry.id   AF-A0A966DRV5-F1
#
_cell.length_a   1.000
_cell.length_b   1.000
_cell.length_c   1.000
_cell.angle_alpha   90.00
_cell.angle_beta   90.00
_cell.angle_gamma   90.00
#
_symmetry.space_group_name_H-M   'P 1'
#
loop_
_entity.id
_entity.type
_entity.pdbx_description
1 polymer ?
#
loop_
_entity_poly.entity_id
_entity_poly.type
_entity_poly.pdbx_seq_one_letter_code
_entity_poly.pdbx_strand_id
1 'polypeptide(L)' 'MTQHEEEKNFNYIYYVVAMISGMFVGAIIERGVIYILVGAILGLLTAGLFLKTLAKSSHD' A
#
# COMPACT_ATOMS: atom_id res chain seq x y z
N MET A 1 10.45 -25.05 16.41
CA MET A 1 9.59 -25.30 15.24
C MET A 1 8.55 -24.17 15.05
N THR A 2 8.82 -22.94 15.50
CA THR A 2 7.84 -21.85 15.53
C THR A 2 8.04 -20.76 14.47
N GLN A 3 9.24 -20.64 13.90
CA GLN A 3 9.58 -19.58 12.95
C GLN A 3 8.95 -19.77 11.55
N HIS A 4 8.77 -21.02 11.11
CA HIS A 4 8.26 -21.30 9.76
C HIS A 4 6.77 -20.99 9.54
N GLU A 5 5.96 -20.98 10.60
CA GLU A 5 4.54 -20.64 10.49
C GLU A 5 4.31 -19.12 10.44
N GLU A 6 5.10 -18.34 11.18
CA GLU A 6 5.00 -16.88 11.15
C GLU A 6 5.38 -16.33 9.77
N GLU A 7 6.51 -16.75 9.21
CA GLU A 7 6.95 -16.27 7.88
C GLU A 7 5.93 -16.59 6.78
N LYS A 8 5.27 -17.74 6.85
CA LYS A 8 4.24 -18.12 5.88
C LYS A 8 2.95 -17.29 6.04
N ASN A 9 2.56 -16.98 7.29
CA ASN A 9 1.42 -16.11 7.58
C ASN A 9 1.69 -14.67 7.13
N PHE A 10 2.88 -14.13 7.40
CA PHE A 10 3.25 -12.80 6.93
C PHE A 10 3.21 -12.71 5.41
N ASN A 11 3.75 -13.71 4.71
CA ASN A 11 3.75 -13.73 3.24
C ASN A 11 2.33 -13.86 2.67
N TYR A 12 1.48 -14.68 3.29
CA TYR A 12 0.07 -14.83 2.91
C TYR A 12 -0.72 -13.53 3.12
N ILE A 13 -0.57 -12.88 4.28
CA ILE A 13 -1.22 -11.59 4.57
C ILE A 13 -0.73 -10.53 3.58
N TYR A 14 0.57 -10.49 3.29
CA TYR A 14 1.14 -9.56 2.32
C TYR A 14 0.59 -9.79 0.91
N TYR A 15 0.42 -11.05 0.50
CA TYR A 15 -0.17 -11.40 -0.78
C TYR A 15 -1.65 -11.03 -0.86
N VAL A 16 -2.43 -11.26 0.19
CA VAL A 16 -3.84 -10.85 0.27
C VAL A 16 -3.97 -9.32 0.21
N VAL A 17 -3.14 -8.59 0.95
CA VAL A 17 -3.13 -7.12 0.92
C VAL A 17 -2.74 -6.59 -0.45
N ALA A 18 -1.74 -7.18 -1.10
CA ALA A 18 -1.34 -6.83 -2.46
C ALA A 18 -2.44 -7.11 -3.48
N MET A 19 -3.16 -8.22 -3.34
CA MET A 19 -4.27 -8.58 -4.22
C MET A 19 -5.47 -7.64 -4.04
N ILE A 20 -5.82 -7.31 -2.79
CA ILE A 20 -6.89 -6.34 -2.49
C ILE A 20 -6.50 -4.95 -3.01
N SER A 21 -5.27 -4.49 -2.74
CA SER A 21 -4.83 -3.17 -3.21
C SER A 21 -4.82 -3.10 -4.74
N GLY A 22 -4.32 -4.14 -5.42
CA GLY A 22 -4.33 -4.25 -6.87
C GLY A 22 -5.74 -4.27 -7.46
N MET A 23 -6.69 -4.95 -6.82
CA MET A 23 -8.09 -4.99 -7.23
C MET A 23 -8.76 -3.61 -7.07
N PHE A 24 -8.50 -2.92 -5.96
CA PHE A 24 -8.99 -1.54 -5.75
C PHE A 24 -8.42 -0.58 -6.79
N VAL A 25 -7.11 -0.66 -7.06
CA VAL A 25 -6.48 0.14 -8.11
C VAL A 25 -7.11 -0.18 -9.47
N GLY A 26 -7.24 -1.46 -9.84
CA GLY A 26 -7.85 -1.93 -11.08
C GLY A 26 -9.29 -1.45 -11.29
N ALA A 27 -10.12 -1.51 -10.25
CA ALA A 27 -11.49 -1.00 -10.29
C ALA A 27 -11.56 0.53 -10.51
N ILE A 28 -10.57 1.27 -10.03
CA ILE A 28 -10.45 2.71 -10.29
C ILE A 28 -10.03 2.97 -11.76
N ILE A 29 -9.20 2.11 -12.36
CA ILE A 29 -8.80 2.21 -13.78
C ILE A 29 -10.00 2.17 -14.72
N GLU A 30 -10.98 1.31 -14.41
CA GLU A 30 -12.17 1.10 -15.25
C GLU A 30 -13.04 2.37 -15.40
N ARG A 31 -12.92 3.33 -14.46
CA ARG A 31 -13.57 4.65 -14.53
C ARG A 31 -12.86 5.63 -15.48
N GLY A 32 -11.64 5.32 -15.93
CA GLY A 32 -10.87 6.09 -16.92
C GLY A 32 -9.41 6.28 -16.53
N VAL A 33 -8.51 6.23 -17.53
CA VAL A 33 -7.04 6.33 -17.37
C VAL A 33 -6.58 7.56 -16.59
N ILE A 34 -7.36 8.65 -16.62
CA ILE A 34 -7.07 9.89 -15.86
C ILE A 34 -7.08 9.64 -14.35
N TYR A 35 -7.96 8.76 -13.85
CA TYR A 35 -8.02 8.45 -12.42
C TYR A 35 -6.80 7.67 -11.92
N ILE A 36 -6.07 6.96 -12.78
CA ILE A 36 -4.78 6.35 -12.41
C ILE A 36 -3.77 7.42 -12.06
N LEU A 37 -3.62 8.44 -12.92
CA LEU A 37 -2.65 9.51 -12.67
C LEU A 37 -3.02 10.30 -11.41
N VAL A 38 -4.30 10.61 -11.23
CA VAL A 38 -4.78 11.30 -10.02
C VAL A 38 -4.56 10.42 -8.79
N GLY A 39 -4.90 9.14 -8.83
CA GLY A 39 -4.68 8.19 -7.73
C GLY A 39 -3.20 7.98 -7.41
N ALA A 40 -2.34 7.92 -8.42
CA ALA A 40 -0.90 7.79 -8.26
C ALA A 40 -0.27 9.04 -7.66
N ILE A 41 -0.66 10.24 -8.12
CA ILE A 41 -0.18 11.51 -7.58
C ILE A 41 -0.68 11.69 -6.14
N LEU A 42 -1.96 11.44 -5.87
CA LEU A 42 -2.51 11.49 -4.51
C LEU A 42 -1.87 10.45 -3.61
N GLY A 43 -1.61 9.24 -4.11
CA GLY A 43 -0.90 8.19 -3.38
C GLY A 43 0.53 8.56 -3.04
N LEU A 44 1.29 9.10 -4.00
CA LEU A 44 2.66 9.60 -3.80
C LEU A 44 2.70 10.80 -2.85
N LEU A 45 1.76 11.74 -2.97
CA LEU A 45 1.62 12.87 -2.06
C LEU A 45 1.30 12.39 -0.64
N THR A 46 0.37 11.45 -0.50
CA THR A 46 0.02 10.85 0.80
C THR A 46 1.20 10.09 1.39
N ALA A 47 1.93 9.30 0.60
CA ALA A 47 3.12 8.60 1.03
C ALA A 47 4.23 9.57 1.46
N GLY A 48 4.44 10.66 0.71
CA GLY A 48 5.39 11.71 1.05
C GLY A 48 5.03 12.42 2.35
N LEU A 49 3.74 12.74 2.56
CA LEU A 49 3.24 13.31 3.81
C LEU A 49 3.36 12.31 4.97
N PHE A 50 3.07 11.03 4.74
CA PHE A 50 3.17 9.97 5.73
C PHE A 50 4.63 9.76 6.15
N LEU A 51 5.58 9.73 5.22
CA LEU A 51 7.02 9.74 5.51
C LEU A 51 7.43 10.97 6.30
N LYS A 52 6.92 12.17 5.97
CA LYS A 52 7.20 13.40 6.73
C LYS A 52 6.65 13.35 8.16
N THR A 53 5.49 12.72 8.33
CA THR A 53 4.81 12.59 9.63
C THR A 53 5.45 11.50 10.49
N LEU A 54 5.76 10.34 9.90
CA LEU A 54 6.51 9.25 10.54
C LEU A 54 7.94 9.65 10.87
N ALA A 55 8.66 10.31 9.96
CA ALA A 55 10.01 10.80 10.23
C ALA A 55 10.03 11.86 11.33
N LYS A 56 8.95 12.63 11.47
CA LYS A 56 8.79 13.56 12.60
C LYS A 56 8.47 12.85 13.92
N SER A 57 7.86 11.66 13.87
CA SER A 57 7.64 10.81 15.05
C SER A 57 8.89 10.04 15.49
N SER A 58 9.90 9.87 14.62
CA SER A 58 11.15 9.17 14.96
C SER A 58 12.24 10.11 15.52
N HIS A 59 11.94 11.40 15.65
CA HIS A 59 12.83 12.42 16.22
C HIS A 59 12.31 12.88 17.60
N ASP A 60 11.76 11.95 18.38
CA ASP A 60 11.49 12.03 19.81
C ASP A 60 11.70 10.63 20.40
#